data_AF-A0AA37QBT6-F1
#
_entry.id   AF-A0AA37QBT6-F1
#
_cell.length_a   1.000
_cell.length_b   1.000
_cell.length_c   1.000
_cell.angle_alpha   90.00
_cell.angle_beta   90.00
_cell.angle_gamma   90.00
#
_symmetry.space_group_name_H-M   'P 1'
#
loop_
_entity.id
_entity.type
_entity.pdbx_description
1 polymer ?
#
loop_
_entity_poly.entity_id
_entity_poly.type
_entity_poly.pdbx_seq_one_letter_code
_entity_poly.pdbx_strand_id
1 'polypeptide(L)'
;MRAHTYLSMLAAAVGVGLAAAPAAAQNAMAATPRPVATYELRVGLPDRTMPAKVVVADSAGALVASFRRATDGSAIPLIVNVEGSDLVLHADTESGLLELVLHRQNGSAAKSRVTGRWTLGAQQGALQGRLKS
;
A
#
# COMPACT_ATOMS: atom_id res chain seq x y z
N MET A 1 64.54 37.97 -31.28
CA MET A 1 63.14 38.34 -31.01
C MET A 1 62.24 37.43 -31.83
N ARG A 2 61.19 36.88 -31.20
CA ARG A 2 59.99 36.24 -31.79
C ARG A 2 60.18 34.82 -32.34
N ALA A 3 59.31 33.86 -32.14
CA ALA A 3 58.32 33.54 -31.11
C ALA A 3 57.98 32.08 -31.46
N HIS A 4 58.22 31.14 -30.56
CA HIS A 4 57.88 29.73 -30.78
C HIS A 4 56.40 29.55 -30.53
N THR A 5 55.63 29.08 -31.51
CA THR A 5 54.25 28.58 -31.38
C THR A 5 53.72 28.23 -32.78
N TYR A 6 52.90 27.21 -33.06
CA TYR A 6 52.14 26.16 -32.39
C TYR A 6 51.93 25.08 -33.47
N LEU A 7 51.76 23.80 -33.12
CA LEU A 7 50.61 22.99 -33.57
C LEU A 7 50.80 21.54 -33.10
N SER A 8 49.90 21.07 -32.26
CA SER A 8 49.48 19.66 -32.29
C SER A 8 48.07 19.59 -31.74
N MET A 9 47.19 19.09 -32.60
CA MET A 9 45.78 18.82 -32.40
C MET A 9 45.50 18.00 -31.13
N LEU A 10 44.33 18.23 -30.54
CA LEU A 10 43.43 17.13 -30.21
C LEU A 10 41.99 17.64 -30.10
N ALA A 11 41.17 17.17 -31.04
CA ALA A 11 39.73 17.26 -31.00
C ALA A 11 39.20 16.14 -30.09
N ALA A 12 38.24 16.48 -29.22
CA ALA A 12 37.27 15.52 -28.70
C ALA A 12 36.00 16.29 -28.32
N ALA A 13 35.05 16.29 -29.25
CA ALA A 13 33.67 16.61 -28.98
C ALA A 13 33.03 15.45 -28.22
N VAL A 14 32.42 15.71 -27.06
CA VAL A 14 31.38 14.83 -26.50
C VAL A 14 30.27 15.73 -25.96
N GLY A 15 29.07 15.38 -26.40
CA GLY A 15 27.87 16.19 -26.33
C GLY A 15 27.42 16.53 -24.93
N VAL A 16 26.82 17.71 -24.87
CA VAL A 16 25.92 18.16 -23.82
C VAL A 16 24.73 17.20 -23.76
N GLY A 17 24.84 16.17 -22.92
CA GLY A 17 23.69 15.42 -22.46
C GLY A 17 23.12 16.12 -21.24
N LEU A 18 22.23 17.09 -21.44
CA LEU A 18 21.30 17.47 -20.38
C LEU A 18 20.49 16.21 -20.04
N ALA A 19 20.84 15.54 -18.95
CA ALA A 19 19.96 14.59 -18.32
C ALA A 19 18.76 15.39 -17.79
N ALA A 20 17.75 15.56 -18.65
CA ALA A 20 16.41 15.87 -18.20
C ALA A 20 15.94 14.66 -17.40
N ALA A 21 16.27 14.65 -16.11
CA ALA A 21 15.58 13.80 -15.16
C ALA A 21 14.08 14.09 -15.34
N PRO A 22 13.22 13.07 -15.50
CA PRO A 22 11.80 13.30 -15.38
C PRO A 22 11.57 13.68 -13.92
N ALA A 23 11.61 14.98 -13.63
CA ALA A 23 10.98 15.58 -12.48
C ALA A 23 9.45 15.51 -12.70
N ALA A 24 8.94 14.29 -12.86
CA ALA A 24 7.60 13.93 -12.40
C ALA A 24 7.60 13.83 -10.87
N ALA A 25 8.27 14.78 -10.21
CA ALA A 25 7.82 15.34 -8.94
C ALA A 25 6.66 16.32 -9.26
N GLN A 26 5.71 15.87 -10.08
CA GLN A 26 4.41 16.52 -10.15
C GLN A 26 3.74 16.17 -8.84
N ASN A 27 3.85 17.09 -7.89
CA ASN A 27 2.80 17.39 -6.92
C ASN A 27 1.74 16.29 -6.78
N ALA A 28 2.10 15.15 -6.21
CA ALA A 28 1.19 14.44 -5.35
C ALA A 28 1.08 15.36 -4.13
N MET A 29 0.31 16.45 -4.30
CA MET A 29 -0.26 17.21 -3.22
C MET A 29 -0.89 16.14 -2.35
N ALA A 30 -0.18 15.77 -1.27
CA ALA A 30 -0.42 14.55 -0.53
C ALA A 30 -1.89 14.56 -0.14
N ALA A 31 -2.70 13.83 -0.91
CA ALA A 31 -4.13 13.82 -0.72
C ALA A 31 -4.30 13.13 0.61
N THR A 32 -4.56 13.93 1.66
CA THR A 32 -4.71 13.44 3.03
C THR A 32 -5.71 12.29 2.96
N PRO A 33 -5.27 11.03 3.18
CA PRO A 33 -6.11 9.87 2.92
C PRO A 33 -7.39 10.01 3.73
N ARG A 34 -8.54 10.11 3.05
CA ARG A 34 -9.81 10.32 3.73
C ARG A 34 -10.34 8.96 4.16
N PRO A 35 -10.45 8.67 5.47
CA PRO A 35 -10.95 7.37 5.91
C PRO A 35 -12.40 7.21 5.42
N VAL A 36 -12.64 6.14 4.67
CA VAL A 36 -13.95 5.75 4.14
C VAL A 36 -14.61 4.73 5.05
N ALA A 37 -13.82 3.82 5.62
CA ALA A 37 -14.28 2.80 6.55
C ALA A 37 -13.19 2.42 7.55
N THR A 38 -13.58 2.17 8.80
CA THR A 38 -12.69 1.57 9.81
C THR A 38 -13.30 0.25 10.26
N TYR A 39 -12.53 -0.82 10.16
CA TYR A 39 -12.92 -2.17 10.57
C TYR A 39 -12.12 -2.58 11.81
N GLU A 40 -12.84 -3.02 12.84
CA GLU A 40 -12.25 -3.68 14.00
C GLU A 40 -12.38 -5.19 13.80
N LEU A 41 -11.26 -5.84 13.49
CA LEU A 41 -11.17 -7.27 13.17
C LEU A 41 -10.59 -8.06 14.34
N ARG A 42 -10.96 -9.33 14.40
CA ARG A 42 -10.42 -10.38 15.24
C ARG A 42 -9.90 -11.45 14.29
N VAL A 43 -8.58 -11.58 14.26
CA VAL A 43 -7.85 -12.58 13.48
C VAL A 43 -7.80 -13.84 14.32
N GLY A 44 -8.44 -14.92 13.87
CA GLY A 44 -8.28 -16.22 14.52
C GLY A 44 -6.98 -16.87 14.08
N LEU A 45 -6.01 -17.00 14.99
CA LEU A 45 -4.80 -17.82 14.83
C LEU A 45 -5.01 -19.16 15.56
N PRO A 46 -4.22 -20.21 15.26
CA PRO A 46 -4.40 -21.54 15.85
C PRO A 46 -4.44 -21.53 17.38
N ASP A 47 -3.58 -20.75 18.02
CA ASP A 47 -3.43 -20.73 19.49
C ASP A 47 -4.08 -19.51 20.17
N ARG A 48 -4.52 -18.51 19.40
CA ARG A 48 -5.03 -17.25 19.95
C ARG A 48 -5.87 -16.43 18.98
N THR A 49 -6.74 -15.58 19.51
CA THR A 49 -7.39 -14.53 18.72
C THR A 49 -6.62 -13.21 18.87
N MET A 50 -6.24 -12.59 17.76
CA MET A 50 -5.53 -11.32 17.74
C MET A 50 -6.45 -10.19 17.26
N PRO A 51 -6.67 -9.13 18.04
CA PRO A 51 -7.39 -7.96 17.56
C PRO A 51 -6.53 -7.15 16.57
N ALA A 52 -7.17 -6.68 15.51
CA ALA A 52 -6.56 -5.87 14.47
C ALA A 52 -7.52 -4.76 14.04
N LYS A 53 -6.96 -3.66 13.53
CA LYS A 53 -7.72 -2.56 12.94
C LYS A 53 -7.33 -2.40 11.48
N VAL A 54 -8.32 -2.36 10.60
CA VAL A 54 -8.13 -2.03 9.19
C VAL A 54 -8.81 -0.71 8.91
N VAL A 55 -8.06 0.28 8.47
CA VAL A 55 -8.63 1.55 7.98
C VAL A 55 -8.55 1.52 6.47
N VAL A 56 -9.68 1.63 5.79
CA VAL A 56 -9.75 1.86 4.34
C VAL A 56 -9.98 3.34 4.13
N ALA A 57 -9.11 3.96 3.35
CA ALA A 57 -9.15 5.37 3.00
C ALA A 57 -9.13 5.55 1.48
N ASP A 58 -9.77 6.61 1.01
CA ASP A 58 -9.64 7.06 -0.37
C ASP A 58 -8.48 8.05 -0.42
N SER A 59 -7.49 7.75 -1.25
CA SER A 59 -6.40 8.66 -1.57
C SER A 59 -6.36 8.87 -3.07
N ALA A 60 -6.82 10.05 -3.51
CA ALA A 60 -6.87 10.45 -4.91
C ALA A 60 -7.66 9.49 -5.83
N GLY A 61 -8.76 8.91 -5.33
CA GLY A 61 -9.59 7.96 -6.08
C GLY A 61 -9.10 6.50 -6.07
N ALA A 62 -8.01 6.21 -5.34
CA ALA A 62 -7.56 4.86 -5.06
C ALA A 62 -7.87 4.49 -3.61
N LEU A 63 -8.46 3.30 -3.40
CA LEU A 63 -8.65 2.74 -2.06
C LEU A 63 -7.30 2.23 -1.55
N VAL A 64 -6.85 2.81 -0.45
CA VAL A 64 -5.68 2.37 0.31
C VAL A 64 -6.15 1.88 1.67
N ALA A 65 -5.45 0.91 2.24
CA ALA A 65 -5.75 0.47 3.59
C ALA A 65 -4.53 0.34 4.47
N SER A 66 -4.76 0.25 5.77
CA SER A 66 -3.70 0.02 6.75
C SER A 66 -4.15 -0.99 7.78
N PHE A 67 -3.40 -2.07 7.92
CA PHE A 67 -3.60 -3.09 8.92
C PHE A 67 -2.74 -2.79 10.14
N ARG A 68 -3.38 -2.62 11.29
CA ARG A 68 -2.69 -2.39 12.56
C ARG A 68 -2.96 -3.54 13.50
N ARG A 69 -1.91 -4.26 13.88
CA ARG A 69 -1.96 -5.28 14.93
C ARG A 69 -1.99 -4.61 16.30
N ALA A 70 -2.79 -5.13 17.22
CA ALA A 70 -2.84 -4.58 18.57
C ALA A 70 -1.57 -4.85 19.39
N THR A 71 -0.82 -5.92 19.07
CA THR A 71 0.31 -6.38 19.89
C THR A 71 1.55 -5.49 19.74
N ASP A 72 1.87 -5.06 18.51
CA ASP A 72 3.07 -4.24 18.22
C ASP A 72 2.73 -2.83 17.71
N GLY A 73 1.47 -2.56 17.37
CA GLY A 73 1.04 -1.24 16.91
C GLY A 73 1.62 -0.83 15.55
N SER A 74 2.34 -1.70 14.86
CA SER A 74 2.83 -1.44 13.50
C SER A 74 1.67 -1.39 12.53
N ALA A 75 1.67 -0.38 11.67
CA ALA A 75 0.72 -0.25 10.57
C ALA A 75 1.37 -0.78 9.29
N ILE A 76 0.78 -1.82 8.71
CA ILE A 76 1.18 -2.41 7.44
C ILE A 76 0.28 -1.79 6.37
N PRO A 77 0.84 -1.08 5.37
CA PRO A 77 0.04 -0.57 4.26
C PRO A 77 -0.50 -1.76 3.45
N LEU A 78 -1.78 -1.68 3.10
CA LEU A 78 -2.50 -2.67 2.32
C LEU A 78 -3.00 -2.03 1.02
N ILE A 79 -2.86 -2.76 -0.07
CA ILE A 79 -3.54 -2.50 -1.33
C ILE A 79 -4.98 -3.03 -1.20
N VAL A 80 -5.96 -2.26 -1.66
CA VAL A 80 -7.37 -2.65 -1.60
C VAL A 80 -7.88 -2.93 -3.01
N ASN A 81 -8.33 -4.15 -3.23
CA ASN A 81 -9.02 -4.58 -4.42
C ASN A 81 -10.48 -4.87 -4.09
N VAL A 82 -11.36 -4.57 -5.03
CA VAL A 82 -12.79 -4.78 -4.90
C VAL A 82 -13.19 -5.87 -5.87
N GLU A 83 -13.65 -7.01 -5.35
CA GLU A 83 -14.04 -8.18 -6.12
C GLU A 83 -15.53 -8.49 -5.89
N GLY A 84 -16.38 -8.04 -6.82
CA GLY A 84 -17.83 -8.17 -6.66
C GLY A 84 -18.32 -7.47 -5.40
N SER A 85 -18.82 -8.23 -4.42
CA SER A 85 -19.26 -7.70 -3.11
C SER A 85 -18.18 -7.79 -2.03
N ASP A 86 -17.03 -8.36 -2.33
CA ASP A 86 -15.96 -8.60 -1.37
C ASP A 86 -14.87 -7.53 -1.49
N LEU A 87 -14.28 -7.20 -0.34
CA LEU A 87 -13.11 -6.32 -0.26
C LEU A 87 -11.90 -7.21 0.02
N VAL A 88 -10.97 -7.24 -0.92
CA VAL A 88 -9.74 -8.02 -0.79
C VAL A 88 -8.59 -7.07 -0.53
N LEU A 89 -7.85 -7.29 0.55
CA LEU A 89 -6.75 -6.43 0.96
C LEU A 89 -5.45 -7.23 0.98
N HIS A 90 -4.41 -6.71 0.34
CA HIS A 90 -3.15 -7.42 0.16
C HIS A 90 -1.97 -6.57 0.66
N ALA A 91 -0.99 -7.21 1.28
CA ALA A 91 0.29 -6.61 1.59
C ALA A 91 1.41 -7.64 1.47
N ASP A 92 2.54 -7.22 0.92
CA ASP A 92 3.78 -7.95 1.07
C ASP A 92 4.34 -7.74 2.48
N THR A 93 4.63 -8.85 3.17
CA THR A 93 5.25 -8.84 4.49
C THR A 93 6.50 -9.73 4.49
N GLU A 94 7.35 -9.61 5.50
CA GLU A 94 8.53 -10.46 5.66
C GLU A 94 8.19 -11.96 5.75
N SER A 95 6.96 -12.28 6.18
CA SER A 95 6.44 -13.64 6.28
C SER A 95 5.73 -14.12 5.01
N GLY A 96 5.69 -13.30 3.95
CA GLY A 96 5.03 -13.57 2.68
C GLY A 96 3.82 -12.68 2.43
N LEU A 97 3.05 -13.01 1.39
CA LEU A 97 1.84 -12.28 1.02
C LEU A 97 0.77 -12.43 2.11
N LEU A 98 0.39 -11.30 2.71
CA LEU A 98 -0.78 -11.17 3.56
C LEU A 98 -1.98 -10.83 2.67
N GLU A 99 -3.02 -11.65 2.72
CA GLU A 99 -4.30 -11.37 2.09
C GLU A 99 -5.40 -11.37 3.15
N LEU A 100 -6.31 -10.41 3.07
CA LEU A 100 -7.48 -10.28 3.92
C LEU A 100 -8.70 -10.16 3.01
N VAL A 101 -9.56 -11.17 2.98
CA VAL A 101 -10.83 -11.13 2.26
C VAL A 101 -11.93 -10.76 3.24
N LEU A 102 -12.58 -9.61 3.05
CA LEU A 102 -13.73 -9.16 3.82
C LEU A 102 -15.00 -9.37 2.99
N HIS A 103 -15.82 -10.33 3.40
CA HIS A 103 -17.00 -10.73 2.64
C HIS A 103 -18.14 -9.71 2.74
N ARG A 104 -18.77 -9.42 1.59
CA ARG A 104 -19.95 -8.55 1.47
C ARG A 104 -19.77 -7.16 2.09
N GLN A 105 -18.56 -6.63 2.03
CA GLN A 105 -18.24 -5.30 2.52
C GLN A 105 -18.26 -4.24 1.41
N ASN A 106 -18.29 -4.64 0.14
CA ASN A 106 -18.45 -3.73 -1.00
C ASN A 106 -19.92 -3.68 -1.47
N GLY A 107 -20.76 -2.91 -0.79
CA GLY A 107 -22.13 -2.65 -1.24
C GLY A 107 -22.93 -1.81 -0.24
N SER A 108 -24.08 -1.27 -0.68
CA SER A 108 -24.95 -0.44 0.17
C SER A 108 -25.53 -1.18 1.39
N ALA A 109 -25.43 -2.51 1.42
CA ALA A 109 -25.82 -3.36 2.54
C ALA A 109 -24.63 -3.77 3.43
N ALA A 110 -23.51 -3.02 3.39
CA ALA A 110 -22.36 -3.25 4.26
C ALA A 110 -22.84 -3.37 5.72
N LYS A 111 -22.74 -4.58 6.26
CA LYS A 111 -23.30 -4.89 7.57
C LYS A 111 -22.36 -4.40 8.65
N SER A 112 -22.91 -3.97 9.79
CA SER A 112 -22.11 -3.65 10.98
C SER A 112 -21.24 -4.82 11.43
N ARG A 113 -21.59 -6.07 11.07
CA ARG A 113 -20.77 -7.26 11.28
C ARG A 113 -19.95 -7.58 10.04
N VAL A 114 -18.66 -7.76 10.24
CA VAL A 114 -17.66 -8.12 9.23
C VAL A 114 -17.28 -9.58 9.42
N THR A 115 -17.22 -10.33 8.34
CA THR A 115 -16.71 -11.71 8.32
C THR A 115 -15.81 -11.86 7.12
N GLY A 116 -14.81 -12.72 7.22
CA GLY A 116 -13.80 -12.83 6.20
C GLY A 116 -12.86 -14.00 6.43
N ARG A 117 -11.79 -14.00 5.65
CA ARG A 117 -10.64 -14.87 5.85
C ARG A 117 -9.36 -14.08 5.72
N TRP A 118 -8.31 -14.60 6.34
CA TRP A 118 -6.96 -14.11 6.15
C TRP A 118 -6.07 -15.24 5.69
N THR A 119 -5.06 -14.91 4.89
CA THR A 119 -3.94 -15.79 4.58
C THR A 119 -2.63 -15.02 4.76
N LEU A 120 -1.58 -15.71 5.22
CA LEU A 120 -0.23 -15.20 5.34
C LEU A 120 0.74 -16.30 4.96
N GLY A 121 1.26 -16.25 3.74
CA GLY A 121 2.04 -17.37 3.18
C GLY A 121 1.22 -18.66 3.20
N ALA A 122 1.66 -19.68 3.93
CA ALA A 122 0.96 -20.96 4.08
C ALA A 122 -0.10 -20.97 5.21
N GLN A 123 -0.17 -19.93 6.03
CA GLN A 123 -1.12 -19.84 7.13
C GLN A 123 -2.43 -19.23 6.65
N GLN A 124 -3.56 -19.68 7.20
CA GLN A 124 -4.87 -19.11 6.92
C GLN A 124 -5.79 -19.22 8.13
N GLY A 125 -6.80 -18.36 8.17
CA GLY A 125 -7.83 -18.43 9.20
C GLY A 125 -9.03 -17.55 8.93
N ALA A 126 -9.94 -17.50 9.89
CA ALA A 126 -11.14 -16.69 9.81
C ALA A 126 -10.88 -15.26 10.32
N LEU A 127 -11.52 -14.29 9.67
CA LEU A 127 -11.66 -12.92 10.15
C LEU A 127 -13.10 -12.71 10.63
N GLN A 128 -13.25 -12.14 11.81
CA GLN A 128 -14.54 -11.69 12.31
C GLN A 128 -14.39 -10.31 12.91
N GLY A 129 -15.35 -9.44 12.72
CA GLY A 129 -15.21 -8.08 13.19
C GLY A 129 -16.48 -7.27 13.07
N ARG A 130 -16.29 -5.96 13.17
CA ARG A 130 -17.35 -4.99 12.97
C ARG A 130 -16.83 -3.76 12.24
N LEU A 131 -17.73 -3.16 11.46
CA LEU A 131 -17.52 -1.83 10.92
C LEU A 131 -17.71 -0.83 12.06
N LYS A 132 -16.75 0.07 12.23
CA LYS A 132 -16.84 1.20 13.15
C LYS A 132 -17.44 2.36 12.36
N SER A 133 -18.68 2.70 12.68
CA SER A 133 -19.41 3.87 12.18
C SER A 133 -18.77 5.17 12.66
#